data_AF-A0A6D2CDW3-F1
#
_entry.id   AF-A0A6D2CDW3-F1
#
_cell.length_a   1.000
_cell.length_b   1.000
_cell.length_c   1.000
_cell.angle_alpha   90.00
_cell.angle_beta   90.00
_cell.angle_gamma   90.00
#
_symmetry.space_group_name_H-M   'P 1'
#
loop_
_entity.id
_entity.type
_entity.pdbx_description
1 polymer ?
#
loop_
_entity_poly.entity_id
_entity_poly.type
_entity_poly.pdbx_seq_one_letter_code
_entity_poly.pdbx_strand_id
1 'polypeptide(L)'
;MQTLINQTSTQNPLQLFLTDYASLYVCKVVSISKDKNVPAPAYYDEKGLCVEFWFEISDMQELVRNNFANVRDMFLANFKTSHNNRTFALYGNDYTYPLAITMKKHRDYFATFHANKQPILHYHNMFKTQEQIQMRKNLIDFIFGENLIYDLLTDSVENLINAELEYHANKGNPLYDCTGIVMLYSKTMEQEIGRFCKRLFKNLDIFETSQNQNSIGDYTYKVQGIESSIKEWLDSKALIMPNLGTLNHLLNTFRQNIYNFAKHGIKDSKNIGLMYFIAELQQFIRILQPIRNTTAHATKANLKNVLTLRKQILGIGSDSILVKMMVIYLALL
;
A
#
# COMPACT_ATOMS: atom_id res chain seq x y z
N MET A 1 -22.40 -0.84 26.75
CA MET A 1 -21.29 -1.50 26.01
C MET A 1 -21.62 -2.94 25.61
N GLN A 2 -22.08 -3.82 26.51
CA GLN A 2 -22.38 -5.22 26.17
C GLN A 2 -23.31 -5.40 24.96
N THR A 3 -24.34 -4.55 24.84
CA THR A 3 -25.22 -4.56 23.66
C THR A 3 -24.47 -4.27 22.36
N LEU A 4 -23.55 -3.31 22.36
CA LEU A 4 -22.75 -2.96 21.19
C LEU A 4 -21.80 -4.09 20.81
N ILE A 5 -21.18 -4.75 21.80
CA ILE A 5 -20.35 -5.95 21.58
C ILE A 5 -21.14 -7.03 20.84
N ASN A 6 -22.38 -7.30 21.28
CA ASN A 6 -23.19 -8.36 20.69
C ASN A 6 -23.77 -8.01 19.30
N GLN A 7 -23.88 -6.72 18.97
CA GLN A 7 -24.51 -6.25 17.72
C GLN A 7 -23.51 -5.92 16.60
N THR A 8 -22.26 -5.62 16.97
CA THR A 8 -21.22 -5.21 16.01
C THR A 8 -20.68 -6.45 15.30
N SER A 9 -20.71 -6.43 13.98
CA SER A 9 -20.18 -7.51 13.14
C SER A 9 -19.72 -6.95 11.79
N THR A 10 -19.11 -7.77 10.95
CA THR A 10 -18.75 -7.37 9.58
C THR A 10 -19.98 -6.98 8.75
N GLN A 11 -21.12 -7.65 8.95
CA GLN A 11 -22.39 -7.38 8.25
C GLN A 11 -23.15 -6.18 8.83
N ASN A 12 -22.93 -5.89 10.11
CA ASN A 12 -23.52 -4.75 10.82
C ASN A 12 -22.42 -3.97 11.56
N PRO A 13 -21.57 -3.23 10.82
CA PRO A 13 -20.44 -2.53 11.42
C PRO A 13 -20.91 -1.30 12.22
N LEU A 14 -20.21 -1.03 13.32
CA LEU A 14 -20.42 0.16 14.13
C LEU A 14 -19.62 1.34 13.56
N GLN A 15 -20.25 2.52 13.46
CA GLN A 15 -19.56 3.76 13.13
C GLN A 15 -19.05 4.43 14.41
N LEU A 16 -17.74 4.34 14.66
CA LEU A 16 -17.08 5.00 15.78
C LEU A 16 -16.53 6.36 15.31
N PHE A 17 -17.00 7.45 15.91
CA PHE A 17 -16.50 8.80 15.61
C PHE A 17 -15.35 9.16 16.54
N LEU A 18 -14.26 9.67 15.96
CA LEU A 18 -13.09 10.17 16.67
C LEU A 18 -12.92 11.66 16.38
N THR A 19 -12.74 12.47 17.41
CA THR A 19 -12.61 13.91 17.24
C THR A 19 -11.76 14.55 18.34
N ASP A 20 -10.98 15.56 17.95
CA ASP A 20 -10.33 16.55 18.82
C ASP A 20 -11.08 17.90 18.77
N TYR A 21 -12.32 17.87 18.26
CA TYR A 21 -13.20 18.99 17.93
C TYR A 21 -12.78 19.85 16.73
N ALA A 22 -11.53 19.83 16.29
CA ALA A 22 -11.09 20.50 15.07
C ALA A 22 -11.16 19.56 13.85
N SER A 23 -10.90 18.29 14.06
CA SER A 23 -10.91 17.22 13.08
C SER A 23 -11.94 16.16 13.49
N LEU A 24 -12.51 15.49 12.49
CA LEU A 24 -13.49 14.45 12.70
C LEU A 24 -13.20 13.29 11.76
N TYR A 25 -13.14 12.11 12.34
CA TYR A 25 -12.97 10.85 11.64
C TYR A 25 -14.10 9.91 12.00
N VAL A 26 -14.38 8.96 11.11
CA VAL A 26 -15.29 7.86 11.37
C VAL A 26 -14.58 6.54 11.04
N CYS A 27 -14.67 5.58 11.95
CA CYS A 27 -14.08 4.26 11.83
C CYS A 27 -15.19 3.23 11.62
N LYS A 28 -14.94 2.27 10.72
CA LYS A 28 -15.78 1.10 10.47
C LYS A 28 -15.35 -0.04 11.39
N VAL A 29 -16.00 -0.15 12.55
CA VAL A 29 -15.70 -1.17 13.55
C VAL A 29 -16.47 -2.45 13.22
N VAL A 30 -15.76 -3.57 13.12
CA VAL A 30 -16.34 -4.88 12.78
C VAL A 30 -16.42 -5.83 13.99
N SER A 31 -15.68 -5.53 15.06
CA SER A 31 -15.68 -6.32 16.29
C SER A 31 -15.29 -5.44 17.49
N ILE A 32 -15.82 -5.79 18.66
CA ILE A 32 -15.47 -5.17 19.95
C ILE A 32 -15.21 -6.31 20.95
N SER A 33 -14.06 -6.31 21.61
CA SER A 33 -13.69 -7.33 22.59
C SER A 33 -13.12 -6.74 23.86
N LYS A 34 -13.19 -7.49 24.98
CA LYS A 34 -12.46 -7.14 26.21
C LYS A 34 -11.02 -7.62 26.15
N ASP A 35 -10.81 -8.76 25.49
CA ASP A 35 -9.49 -9.34 25.29
C ASP A 35 -8.84 -8.82 24.01
N LYS A 36 -7.50 -8.81 24.01
CA LYS A 36 -6.70 -8.42 22.85
C LYS A 36 -6.79 -9.52 21.79
N ASN A 37 -7.61 -9.27 20.77
CA ASN A 37 -7.87 -10.24 19.69
C ASN A 37 -7.13 -9.92 18.38
N VAL A 38 -6.46 -8.76 18.31
CA VAL A 38 -5.72 -8.30 17.14
C VAL A 38 -4.32 -7.80 17.57
N PRO A 39 -3.34 -7.78 16.65
CA PRO A 39 -2.05 -7.16 16.92
C PRO A 39 -2.23 -5.70 17.36
N ALA A 40 -1.66 -5.37 18.52
CA ALA A 40 -1.61 -4.00 19.04
C ALA A 40 -0.14 -3.60 19.24
N PRO A 41 0.17 -2.30 19.30
CA PRO A 41 1.53 -1.84 19.60
C PRO A 41 2.11 -2.50 20.86
N ALA A 42 3.38 -2.90 20.79
CA ALA A 42 4.05 -3.66 21.86
C ALA A 42 4.00 -2.96 23.22
N TYR A 43 3.99 -1.62 23.22
CA TYR A 43 3.95 -0.82 24.45
C TYR A 43 2.72 -1.08 25.34
N TYR A 44 1.61 -1.60 24.79
CA TYR A 44 0.44 -1.97 25.61
C TYR A 44 0.81 -3.09 26.60
N ASP A 45 1.53 -4.10 26.11
CA ASP A 45 1.95 -5.25 26.90
C ASP A 45 3.16 -4.85 27.77
N GLU A 46 4.14 -4.15 27.20
CA GLU A 46 5.36 -3.71 27.91
C GLU A 46 5.05 -2.79 29.11
N LYS A 47 4.03 -1.94 28.99
CA LYS A 47 3.63 -0.98 30.04
C LYS A 47 2.49 -1.49 30.91
N GLY A 48 1.96 -2.69 30.65
CA GLY A 48 0.81 -3.24 31.36
C GLY A 48 -0.41 -2.32 31.36
N LEU A 49 -0.70 -1.68 30.22
CA LEU A 49 -1.82 -0.74 30.13
C LEU A 49 -3.15 -1.48 30.29
N CYS A 50 -3.98 -1.00 31.22
CA CYS A 50 -5.33 -1.52 31.39
C CYS A 50 -6.21 -1.01 30.23
N VAL A 51 -6.64 -1.93 29.36
CA VAL A 51 -7.53 -1.64 28.24
C VAL A 51 -8.91 -2.21 28.55
N GLU A 52 -9.93 -1.35 28.58
CA GLU A 52 -11.30 -1.79 28.84
C GLU A 52 -11.93 -2.51 27.65
N PHE A 53 -11.68 -2.01 26.43
CA PHE A 53 -12.24 -2.53 25.18
C PHE A 53 -11.27 -2.35 24.01
N TRP A 54 -11.21 -3.36 23.16
CA TRP A 54 -10.52 -3.37 21.88
C TRP A 54 -11.54 -3.23 20.76
N PHE A 55 -11.29 -2.30 19.83
CA PHE A 55 -12.12 -2.08 18.66
C PHE A 55 -11.35 -2.52 17.40
N GLU A 56 -11.90 -3.47 16.66
CA GLU A 56 -11.33 -3.90 15.38
C GLU A 56 -11.83 -2.98 14.26
N ILE A 57 -10.93 -2.16 13.72
CA ILE A 57 -11.22 -1.18 12.68
C ILE A 57 -10.84 -1.77 11.31
N SER A 58 -11.83 -1.88 10.43
CA SER A 58 -11.64 -2.39 9.06
C SER A 58 -11.42 -1.30 8.01
N ASP A 59 -11.92 -0.08 8.26
CA ASP A 59 -11.72 1.09 7.41
C ASP A 59 -11.87 2.38 8.26
N MET A 60 -11.33 3.49 7.76
CA MET A 60 -11.40 4.78 8.43
C MET A 60 -11.47 5.90 7.40
N GLN A 61 -12.38 6.85 7.63
CA GLN A 61 -12.57 8.01 6.77
C GLN A 61 -12.35 9.31 7.55
N GLU A 62 -11.56 10.20 6.98
CA GLU A 62 -11.47 11.59 7.43
C GLU A 62 -12.65 12.39 6.87
N LEU A 63 -13.44 12.99 7.75
CA LEU A 63 -14.61 13.78 7.39
C LEU A 63 -14.29 15.27 7.38
N VAL A 64 -13.50 15.71 8.36
CA VAL A 64 -13.06 17.10 8.52
C VAL A 64 -11.64 17.12 9.07
N ARG A 65 -10.79 18.00 8.55
CA ARG A 65 -9.45 18.28 9.10
C ARG A 65 -9.33 19.74 9.50
N ASN A 66 -8.90 19.99 10.73
CA ASN A 66 -8.53 21.31 11.24
C ASN A 66 -9.59 22.42 11.00
N ASN A 67 -10.87 22.09 11.09
CA ASN A 67 -11.98 23.03 10.92
C ASN A 67 -13.07 22.82 11.98
N PHE A 68 -12.86 23.43 13.15
CA PHE A 68 -13.77 23.35 14.29
C PHE A 68 -15.20 23.79 13.97
N ALA A 69 -15.36 24.89 13.21
CA ALA A 69 -16.68 25.40 12.87
C ALA A 69 -17.48 24.37 12.06
N ASN A 70 -16.83 23.70 11.10
CA ASN A 70 -17.46 22.65 10.32
C ASN A 70 -17.83 21.43 11.19
N VAL A 71 -16.93 20.95 12.04
CA VAL A 71 -17.22 19.85 12.98
C VAL A 71 -18.45 20.18 13.83
N ARG A 72 -18.48 21.37 14.46
CA ARG A 72 -19.58 21.82 15.30
C ARG A 72 -20.90 21.91 14.54
N ASP A 73 -20.91 22.65 13.43
CA ASP A 73 -22.14 23.08 12.76
C ASP A 73 -22.75 21.98 11.88
N MET A 74 -21.91 21.11 11.29
CA MET A 74 -22.36 20.08 10.36
C MET A 74 -22.51 18.70 11.01
N PHE A 75 -21.60 18.30 11.90
CA PHE A 75 -21.54 16.94 12.41
C PHE A 75 -22.08 16.83 13.84
N LEU A 76 -21.52 17.58 14.79
CA LEU A 76 -21.96 17.52 16.19
C LEU A 76 -23.42 17.97 16.33
N ALA A 77 -23.84 18.99 15.57
CA ALA A 77 -25.24 19.40 15.48
C ALA A 77 -26.17 18.29 14.98
N ASN A 78 -25.66 17.28 14.25
CA ASN A 78 -26.42 16.11 13.80
C ASN A 78 -26.47 14.99 14.85
N PHE A 79 -25.74 15.07 15.96
CA PHE A 79 -25.72 14.01 16.97
C PHE A 79 -26.72 14.28 18.08
N LYS A 80 -27.48 13.26 18.45
CA LYS A 80 -28.27 13.18 19.68
C LYS A 80 -27.56 12.26 20.67
N THR A 81 -27.50 12.66 21.92
CA THR A 81 -26.89 11.87 22.98
C THR A 81 -27.95 11.10 23.76
N SER A 82 -27.58 9.96 24.34
CA SER A 82 -28.46 9.22 25.26
C SER A 82 -28.78 10.00 26.54
N HIS A 83 -27.95 11.00 26.90
CA HIS A 83 -28.24 11.95 27.96
C HIS A 83 -29.35 12.92 27.55
N ASN A 84 -30.57 12.63 28.01
CA ASN A 84 -31.78 13.45 27.82
C ASN A 84 -32.24 13.61 26.36
N ASN A 85 -31.76 12.77 25.44
CA ASN A 85 -32.12 12.82 24.01
C ASN A 85 -31.86 14.20 23.36
N ARG A 86 -30.87 14.93 23.89
CA ARG A 86 -30.53 16.29 23.45
C ARG A 86 -29.49 16.24 22.35
N THR A 87 -29.41 17.34 21.59
CA THR A 87 -28.29 17.55 20.67
C THR A 87 -26.98 17.55 21.46
N PHE A 88 -25.95 16.94 20.88
CA PHE A 88 -24.59 16.99 21.44
C PHE A 88 -24.18 18.44 21.70
N ALA A 89 -23.63 18.70 22.88
CA ALA A 89 -23.16 20.01 23.28
C ALA A 89 -21.69 19.94 23.73
N LEU A 90 -20.90 20.87 23.23
CA LEU A 90 -19.45 20.93 23.44
C LEU A 90 -19.05 21.29 24.88
N TYR A 91 -19.85 22.12 25.54
CA TYR A 91 -19.53 22.70 26.84
C TYR A 91 -20.62 22.36 27.87
N GLY A 92 -20.20 22.20 29.13
CA GLY A 92 -21.11 22.09 30.27
C GLY A 92 -21.92 20.79 30.34
N ASN A 93 -21.40 19.69 29.78
CA ASN A 93 -22.01 18.36 29.87
C ASN A 93 -21.07 17.38 30.56
N ASP A 94 -21.65 16.42 31.28
CA ASP A 94 -20.94 15.34 31.94
C ASP A 94 -21.04 14.06 31.09
N TYR A 95 -20.35 14.06 29.93
CA TYR A 95 -20.33 12.92 29.03
C TYR A 95 -19.30 11.89 29.46
N THR A 96 -19.76 10.65 29.66
CA THR A 96 -18.87 9.48 29.76
C THR A 96 -18.54 8.96 28.37
N TYR A 97 -17.24 8.84 28.08
CA TYR A 97 -16.76 8.26 26.83
C TYR A 97 -16.43 6.78 26.97
N PRO A 98 -16.56 5.97 25.90
CA PRO A 98 -17.13 6.34 24.59
C PRO A 98 -18.63 6.66 24.67
N LEU A 99 -19.03 7.79 24.10
CA LEU A 99 -20.40 8.31 24.19
C LEU A 99 -21.29 7.66 23.13
N ALA A 100 -22.36 7.00 23.55
CA ALA A 100 -23.38 6.50 22.63
C ALA A 100 -24.18 7.67 22.04
N ILE A 101 -24.22 7.74 20.71
CA ILE A 101 -24.92 8.78 19.96
C ILE A 101 -25.87 8.18 18.93
N THR A 102 -26.86 8.96 18.53
CA THR A 102 -27.73 8.68 17.38
C THR A 102 -27.66 9.87 16.42
N MET A 103 -27.51 9.60 15.13
CA MET A 103 -27.55 10.67 14.12
C MET A 103 -29.01 11.07 13.84
N LYS A 104 -29.32 12.38 13.87
CA LYS A 104 -30.65 12.92 13.52
C LYS A 104 -30.99 12.59 12.07
N LYS A 105 -30.03 12.79 11.17
CA LYS A 105 -30.06 12.31 9.79
C LYS A 105 -29.04 11.19 9.67
N HIS A 106 -29.53 9.96 9.52
CA HIS A 106 -28.67 8.80 9.36
C HIS A 106 -27.81 8.93 8.09
N ARG A 107 -26.52 8.63 8.22
CA ARG A 107 -25.58 8.53 7.11
C ARG A 107 -24.64 7.36 7.37
N ASP A 108 -24.60 6.44 6.43
CA ASP A 108 -23.56 5.42 6.36
C ASP A 108 -22.39 6.01 5.56
N TYR A 109 -21.25 6.17 6.22
CA TYR A 109 -20.04 6.74 5.64
C TYR A 109 -19.24 5.73 4.81
N PHE A 110 -19.60 4.45 4.86
CA PHE A 110 -18.93 3.36 4.16
C PHE A 110 -19.81 2.71 3.08
N ALA A 111 -21.00 3.25 2.82
CA ALA A 111 -21.91 2.83 1.76
C ALA A 111 -21.49 3.33 0.36
N THR A 112 -20.19 3.38 0.08
CA THR A 112 -19.63 3.76 -1.22
C THR A 112 -18.95 2.56 -1.86
N PHE A 113 -19.31 2.31 -3.12
CA PHE A 113 -18.85 1.14 -3.87
C PHE A 113 -18.28 1.56 -5.21
N HIS A 114 -17.25 0.84 -5.63
CA HIS A 114 -16.74 0.85 -7.00
C HIS A 114 -17.81 0.36 -7.99
N ALA A 115 -17.61 0.62 -9.29
CA ALA A 115 -18.56 0.19 -10.32
C ALA A 115 -18.75 -1.34 -10.35
N ASN A 116 -17.73 -2.09 -9.93
CA ASN A 116 -17.75 -3.55 -9.78
C ASN A 116 -18.44 -4.04 -8.48
N LYS A 117 -19.08 -3.15 -7.72
CA LYS A 117 -19.75 -3.39 -6.43
C LYS A 117 -18.82 -3.77 -5.26
N GLN A 118 -17.51 -3.58 -5.40
CA GLN A 118 -16.58 -3.69 -4.25
C GLN A 118 -16.63 -2.43 -3.39
N PRO A 119 -16.53 -2.53 -2.05
CA PRO A 119 -16.46 -1.36 -1.18
C PRO A 119 -15.24 -0.49 -1.49
N ILE A 120 -15.41 0.84 -1.49
CA ILE A 120 -14.29 1.78 -1.57
C ILE A 120 -13.63 1.85 -0.19
N LEU A 121 -12.32 1.61 -0.14
CA LEU A 121 -11.51 1.72 1.07
C LEU A 121 -11.05 3.17 1.26
N HIS A 122 -11.46 3.79 2.37
CA HIS A 122 -11.21 5.22 2.62
C HIS A 122 -9.87 5.48 3.29
N TYR A 123 -9.31 4.50 4.01
CA TYR A 123 -8.07 4.69 4.76
C TYR A 123 -6.90 5.13 3.88
N HIS A 124 -6.92 4.83 2.58
CA HIS A 124 -5.90 5.28 1.64
C HIS A 124 -5.84 6.81 1.51
N ASN A 125 -6.96 7.50 1.71
CA ASN A 125 -7.07 8.97 1.62
C ASN A 125 -6.86 9.67 2.98
N MET A 126 -6.67 8.92 4.06
CA MET A 126 -6.40 9.49 5.37
C MET A 126 -5.14 10.36 5.35
N PHE A 127 -5.25 11.53 5.97
CA PHE A 127 -4.14 12.49 6.10
C PHE A 127 -3.59 13.04 4.77
N LYS A 128 -4.26 12.78 3.63
CA LYS A 128 -3.85 13.29 2.31
C LYS A 128 -4.37 14.69 2.03
N THR A 129 -3.62 15.46 1.25
CA THR A 129 -4.11 16.73 0.70
C THR A 129 -5.04 16.49 -0.50
N GLN A 130 -5.77 17.52 -0.93
CA GLN A 130 -6.64 17.40 -2.10
C GLN A 130 -5.83 17.12 -3.38
N GLU A 131 -4.63 17.70 -3.50
CA GLU A 131 -3.72 17.45 -4.61
C GLU A 131 -3.27 15.99 -4.65
N GLN A 132 -2.96 15.39 -3.49
CA GLN A 132 -2.59 13.97 -3.40
C GLN A 132 -3.76 13.05 -3.75
N ILE A 133 -4.97 13.36 -3.27
CA ILE A 133 -6.19 12.60 -3.60
C ILE A 133 -6.47 12.68 -5.10
N GLN A 134 -6.37 13.88 -5.69
CA GLN A 134 -6.58 14.06 -7.13
C GLN A 134 -5.49 13.38 -7.96
N MET A 135 -4.23 13.41 -7.53
CA MET A 135 -3.15 12.72 -8.22
C MET A 135 -3.35 11.20 -8.18
N ARG A 136 -3.73 10.64 -7.01
CA ARG A 136 -4.12 9.22 -6.91
C ARG A 136 -5.21 8.88 -7.91
N LYS A 137 -6.26 9.70 -7.98
CA LYS A 137 -7.35 9.51 -8.94
C LYS A 137 -6.85 9.51 -10.37
N ASN A 138 -5.93 10.40 -10.75
CA ASN A 138 -5.34 10.39 -12.08
C ASN A 138 -4.56 9.08 -12.36
N LEU A 139 -3.80 8.58 -11.38
CA LEU A 139 -3.10 7.30 -11.53
C LEU A 139 -4.08 6.13 -11.70
N ILE A 140 -5.21 6.15 -11.00
CA ILE A 140 -6.31 5.17 -11.16
C ILE A 140 -6.90 5.27 -12.57
N ASP A 141 -7.35 6.45 -12.94
CA ASP A 141 -8.16 6.65 -14.15
C ASP A 141 -7.36 6.38 -15.44
N PHE A 142 -6.04 6.62 -15.43
CA PHE A 142 -5.22 6.60 -16.65
C PHE A 142 -4.14 5.50 -16.71
N ILE A 143 -3.78 4.86 -15.59
CA ILE A 143 -2.63 3.95 -15.57
C ILE A 143 -3.01 2.59 -14.98
N PHE A 144 -3.48 2.55 -13.73
CA PHE A 144 -3.62 1.30 -12.99
C PHE A 144 -5.05 0.74 -13.03
N GLY A 145 -6.06 1.59 -13.14
CA GLY A 145 -7.42 1.22 -12.77
C GLY A 145 -7.55 0.94 -11.28
N GLU A 146 -8.78 0.68 -10.84
CA GLU A 146 -9.09 0.45 -9.42
C GLU A 146 -8.46 -0.86 -8.91
N ASN A 147 -8.45 -1.92 -9.72
CA ASN A 147 -7.95 -3.22 -9.27
C ASN A 147 -6.45 -3.18 -8.96
N LEU A 148 -5.64 -2.69 -9.88
CA LEU A 148 -4.19 -2.77 -9.73
C LEU A 148 -3.68 -1.81 -8.64
N ILE A 149 -4.18 -0.57 -8.55
CA ILE A 149 -3.59 0.41 -7.63
C ILE A 149 -3.64 -0.07 -6.17
N TYR A 150 -4.69 -0.82 -5.78
CA TYR A 150 -4.85 -1.32 -4.43
C TYR A 150 -4.00 -2.57 -4.16
N ASP A 151 -3.48 -3.23 -5.21
CA ASP A 151 -2.54 -4.33 -5.09
C ASP A 151 -1.09 -3.86 -4.91
N LEU A 152 -0.76 -2.61 -5.22
CA LEU A 152 0.55 -2.01 -4.93
C LEU A 152 0.81 -1.91 -3.43
N LEU A 153 2.09 -1.90 -3.04
CA LEU A 153 2.49 -1.53 -1.69
C LEU A 153 2.08 -0.08 -1.41
N THR A 154 1.59 0.19 -0.20
CA THR A 154 1.17 1.53 0.22
C THR A 154 2.26 2.58 -0.05
N ASP A 155 3.50 2.29 0.35
CA ASP A 155 4.65 3.18 0.11
C ASP A 155 4.89 3.43 -1.38
N SER A 156 4.68 2.43 -2.23
CA SER A 156 4.85 2.56 -3.68
C SER A 156 3.80 3.50 -4.27
N VAL A 157 2.54 3.40 -3.85
CA VAL A 157 1.48 4.35 -4.26
C VAL A 157 1.81 5.77 -3.80
N GLU A 158 2.24 5.93 -2.54
CA GLU A 158 2.60 7.24 -1.99
C GLU A 158 3.80 7.87 -2.69
N ASN A 159 4.83 7.08 -2.98
CA ASN A 159 6.00 7.53 -3.73
C ASN A 159 5.62 7.99 -5.14
N LEU A 160 4.77 7.25 -5.85
CA LEU A 160 4.28 7.63 -7.18
C LEU A 160 3.48 8.93 -7.15
N ILE A 161 2.57 9.09 -6.18
CA ILE A 161 1.79 10.32 -6.01
C ILE A 161 2.71 11.52 -5.79
N ASN A 162 3.65 11.41 -4.85
CA ASN A 162 4.55 12.52 -4.52
C ASN A 162 5.52 12.83 -5.67
N ALA A 163 6.02 11.80 -6.37
CA ALA A 163 6.88 11.98 -7.54
C ALA A 163 6.16 12.75 -8.64
N GLU A 164 4.91 12.42 -8.92
CA GLU A 164 4.11 13.10 -9.95
C GLU A 164 3.72 14.51 -9.52
N LEU A 165 3.37 14.75 -8.26
CA LEU A 165 3.10 16.11 -7.77
C LEU A 165 4.33 17.01 -7.92
N GLU A 166 5.50 16.53 -7.49
CA GLU A 166 6.77 17.26 -7.61
C GLU A 166 7.14 17.49 -9.09
N TYR A 167 6.97 16.48 -9.95
CA TYR A 167 7.16 16.62 -11.39
C TYR A 167 6.24 17.69 -11.99
N HIS A 168 4.94 17.64 -11.69
CA HIS A 168 3.97 18.59 -12.23
C HIS A 168 4.22 20.02 -11.77
N ALA A 169 4.67 20.21 -10.53
CA ALA A 169 5.04 21.52 -10.00
C ALA A 169 6.31 22.10 -10.67
N ASN A 170 7.25 21.25 -11.10
CA ASN A 170 8.58 21.69 -11.50
C ASN A 170 8.98 21.42 -12.96
N LYS A 171 8.15 20.71 -13.75
CA LYS A 171 8.47 20.33 -15.15
C LYS A 171 8.79 21.50 -16.08
N GLY A 172 8.36 22.72 -15.73
CA GLY A 172 8.65 23.94 -16.48
C GLY A 172 10.00 24.60 -16.15
N ASN A 173 10.72 24.11 -15.14
CA ASN A 173 12.00 24.66 -14.69
C ASN A 173 13.16 23.74 -15.09
N PRO A 174 13.95 24.07 -16.14
CA PRO A 174 15.07 23.25 -16.59
C PRO A 174 16.21 23.09 -15.58
N LEU A 175 16.29 23.98 -14.58
CA LEU A 175 17.34 23.98 -13.55
C LEU A 175 16.91 23.27 -12.26
N TYR A 176 15.67 22.77 -12.20
CA TYR A 176 15.17 22.07 -11.03
C TYR A 176 15.95 20.78 -10.79
N ASP A 177 16.36 20.59 -9.53
CA ASP A 177 17.03 19.36 -9.10
C ASP A 177 15.99 18.25 -8.95
N CYS A 178 15.94 17.35 -9.92
CA CYS A 178 14.95 16.29 -10.00
C CYS A 178 15.27 15.06 -9.12
N THR A 179 16.22 15.19 -8.19
CA THR A 179 16.70 14.09 -7.34
C THR A 179 15.57 13.48 -6.52
N GLY A 180 14.68 14.29 -5.95
CA GLY A 180 13.50 13.82 -5.20
C GLY A 180 12.63 12.89 -6.03
N ILE A 181 12.21 13.36 -7.22
CA ILE A 181 11.38 12.61 -8.17
C ILE A 181 12.04 11.26 -8.55
N VAL A 182 13.34 11.27 -8.90
CA VAL A 182 14.06 10.05 -9.28
C VAL A 182 14.13 9.05 -8.12
N MET A 183 14.36 9.52 -6.90
CA MET A 183 14.45 8.65 -5.73
C MET A 183 13.10 8.01 -5.39
N LEU A 184 11.99 8.76 -5.48
CA LEU A 184 10.65 8.23 -5.26
C LEU A 184 10.27 7.16 -6.29
N TYR A 185 10.52 7.41 -7.58
CA TYR A 185 10.34 6.41 -8.63
C TYR A 185 11.22 5.17 -8.42
N SER A 186 12.48 5.39 -8.06
CA SER A 186 13.42 4.29 -7.83
C SER A 186 12.98 3.43 -6.65
N LYS A 187 12.54 4.06 -5.54
CA LYS A 187 12.09 3.34 -4.35
C LYS A 187 10.86 2.48 -4.62
N THR A 188 9.91 3.02 -5.38
CA THR A 188 8.73 2.29 -5.87
C THR A 188 9.17 1.02 -6.60
N MET A 189 10.05 1.15 -7.59
CA MET A 189 10.49 0.01 -8.39
C MET A 189 11.35 -0.97 -7.60
N GLU A 190 12.23 -0.51 -6.71
CA GLU A 190 13.01 -1.39 -5.82
C GLU A 190 12.09 -2.28 -4.95
N GLN A 191 11.05 -1.70 -4.36
CA GLN A 191 10.10 -2.41 -3.52
C GLN A 191 9.27 -3.41 -4.34
N GLU A 192 8.67 -2.97 -5.44
CA GLU A 192 7.78 -3.81 -6.24
C GLU A 192 8.53 -4.92 -6.99
N ILE A 193 9.74 -4.64 -7.52
CA ILE A 193 10.60 -5.68 -8.11
C ILE A 193 11.01 -6.69 -7.04
N GLY A 194 11.38 -6.22 -5.84
CA GLY A 194 11.72 -7.11 -4.73
C GLY A 194 10.56 -8.04 -4.35
N ARG A 195 9.34 -7.50 -4.25
CA ARG A 195 8.12 -8.26 -3.98
C ARG A 195 7.80 -9.26 -5.09
N PHE A 196 7.88 -8.82 -6.34
CA PHE A 196 7.67 -9.68 -7.52
C PHE A 196 8.65 -10.84 -7.54
N CYS A 197 9.95 -10.56 -7.45
CA CYS A 197 10.98 -11.59 -7.44
C CYS A 197 10.80 -12.54 -6.25
N LYS A 198 10.51 -12.05 -5.04
CA LYS A 198 10.26 -12.93 -3.89
C LYS A 198 9.13 -13.93 -4.15
N ARG A 199 8.03 -13.49 -4.79
CA ARG A 199 6.91 -14.38 -5.17
C ARG A 199 7.31 -15.37 -6.27
N LEU A 200 7.99 -14.89 -7.32
CA LEU A 200 8.48 -15.74 -8.40
C LEU A 200 9.41 -16.85 -7.88
N PHE A 201 10.41 -16.49 -7.08
CA PHE A 201 11.37 -17.43 -6.52
C PHE A 201 10.72 -18.41 -5.54
N LYS A 202 9.72 -17.97 -4.77
CA LYS A 202 8.93 -18.88 -3.92
C LYS A 202 8.21 -19.95 -4.75
N ASN A 203 7.51 -19.54 -5.82
CA ASN A 203 6.78 -20.49 -6.66
C ASN A 203 7.75 -21.41 -7.42
N LEU A 204 8.90 -20.86 -7.84
CA LEU A 204 9.96 -21.63 -8.48
C LEU A 204 10.53 -22.70 -7.56
N ASP A 205 10.85 -22.36 -6.31
CA ASP A 205 11.39 -23.33 -5.33
C ASP A 205 10.41 -24.47 -5.03
N ILE A 206 9.12 -24.14 -4.91
CA ILE A 206 8.04 -25.13 -4.76
C ILE A 206 7.98 -26.04 -5.99
N PHE A 207 8.04 -25.46 -7.19
CA PHE A 207 7.98 -26.21 -8.43
C PHE A 207 9.17 -27.17 -8.58
N GLU A 208 10.40 -26.71 -8.43
CA GLU A 208 11.62 -27.53 -8.56
C GLU A 208 11.61 -28.68 -7.54
N THR A 209 11.26 -28.38 -6.28
CA THR A 209 11.14 -29.40 -5.23
C THR A 209 10.08 -30.45 -5.56
N SER A 210 8.94 -30.04 -6.15
CA SER A 210 7.89 -30.97 -6.60
C SER A 210 8.32 -31.90 -7.74
N GLN A 211 9.34 -31.49 -8.50
CA GLN A 211 9.93 -32.28 -9.58
C GLN A 211 11.09 -33.18 -9.11
N ASN A 212 11.28 -33.32 -7.78
CA ASN A 212 12.45 -33.98 -7.18
C ASN A 212 13.79 -33.37 -7.63
N GLN A 213 13.80 -32.09 -8.00
CA GLN A 213 15.02 -31.33 -8.28
C GLN A 213 15.52 -30.65 -7.00
N ASN A 214 16.79 -30.23 -7.01
CA ASN A 214 17.37 -29.52 -5.87
C ASN A 214 16.62 -28.20 -5.62
N SER A 215 16.32 -27.91 -4.36
CA SER A 215 15.77 -26.62 -3.95
C SER A 215 16.70 -25.49 -4.40
N ILE A 216 16.12 -24.44 -4.96
CA ILE A 216 16.87 -23.22 -5.25
C ILE A 216 17.15 -22.43 -3.97
N GLY A 217 16.43 -22.74 -2.88
CA GLY A 217 16.57 -22.12 -1.57
C GLY A 217 17.98 -22.20 -0.98
N ASP A 218 18.74 -23.25 -1.31
CA ASP A 218 20.11 -23.45 -0.81
C ASP A 218 21.15 -22.55 -1.49
N TYR A 219 20.78 -21.88 -2.58
CA TYR A 219 21.67 -20.93 -3.25
C TYR A 219 21.89 -19.68 -2.39
N THR A 220 23.16 -19.26 -2.25
CA THR A 220 23.52 -18.05 -1.50
C THR A 220 23.78 -16.86 -2.41
N TYR A 221 23.48 -15.66 -1.90
CA TYR A 221 23.80 -14.40 -2.54
C TYR A 221 24.51 -13.46 -1.56
N LYS A 222 25.27 -12.51 -2.10
CA LYS A 222 25.99 -11.50 -1.32
C LYS A 222 25.51 -10.09 -1.66
N VAL A 223 25.28 -9.28 -0.64
CA VAL A 223 25.04 -7.84 -0.76
C VAL A 223 25.95 -7.15 0.23
N GLN A 224 26.81 -6.24 -0.26
CA GLN A 224 27.72 -5.45 0.60
C GLN A 224 28.57 -6.31 1.56
N GLY A 225 28.99 -7.50 1.12
CA GLY A 225 29.79 -8.43 1.92
C GLY A 225 28.98 -9.33 2.87
N ILE A 226 27.68 -9.07 3.06
CA ILE A 226 26.79 -9.91 3.87
C ILE A 226 26.21 -11.01 2.97
N GLU A 227 26.37 -12.26 3.40
CA GLU A 227 25.85 -13.45 2.73
C GLU A 227 24.50 -13.86 3.32
N SER A 228 23.57 -14.27 2.46
CA SER A 228 22.28 -14.85 2.86
C SER A 228 21.84 -15.85 1.79
N SER A 229 21.03 -16.84 2.18
CA SER A 229 20.43 -17.81 1.26
C SER A 229 19.11 -17.31 0.67
N ILE A 230 18.71 -17.85 -0.48
CA ILE A 230 17.38 -17.62 -1.03
C ILE A 230 16.32 -18.08 -0.05
N LYS A 231 16.49 -19.23 0.61
CA LYS A 231 15.55 -19.75 1.61
C LYS A 231 15.30 -18.75 2.75
N GLU A 232 16.36 -18.20 3.34
CA GLU A 232 16.24 -17.18 4.38
C GLU A 232 15.50 -15.93 3.87
N TRP A 233 15.74 -15.52 2.62
CA TRP A 233 15.03 -14.38 2.04
C TRP A 233 13.52 -14.66 1.87
N LEU A 234 13.18 -15.84 1.35
CA LEU A 234 11.80 -16.28 1.18
C LEU A 234 11.06 -16.36 2.53
N ASP A 235 11.73 -16.88 3.56
CA ASP A 235 11.23 -16.99 4.94
C ASP A 235 11.22 -15.66 5.71
N SER A 236 11.70 -14.57 5.10
CA SER A 236 11.84 -13.26 5.75
C SER A 236 12.79 -13.27 6.96
N LYS A 237 13.79 -14.14 6.92
CA LYS A 237 14.85 -14.31 7.93
C LYS A 237 16.23 -13.84 7.45
N ALA A 238 16.36 -13.46 6.18
CA ALA A 238 17.63 -12.99 5.63
C ALA A 238 18.14 -11.73 6.34
N LEU A 239 19.44 -11.71 6.63
CA LEU A 239 20.13 -10.56 7.21
C LEU A 239 20.14 -9.35 6.27
N ILE A 240 20.16 -9.60 4.96
CA ILE A 240 20.10 -8.55 3.95
C ILE A 240 19.22 -8.97 2.77
N MET A 241 18.36 -8.05 2.34
CA MET A 241 17.52 -8.25 1.15
C MET A 241 18.36 -8.08 -0.13
N PRO A 242 18.10 -8.87 -1.19
CA PRO A 242 18.81 -8.71 -2.45
C PRO A 242 18.48 -7.34 -3.08
N ASN A 243 19.53 -6.58 -3.42
CA ASN A 243 19.36 -5.31 -4.15
C ASN A 243 19.05 -5.57 -5.64
N LEU A 244 18.73 -4.52 -6.41
CA LEU A 244 18.41 -4.65 -7.84
C LEU A 244 19.50 -5.40 -8.64
N GLY A 245 20.78 -5.23 -8.30
CA GLY A 245 21.89 -5.89 -8.98
C GLY A 245 21.90 -7.39 -8.70
N THR A 246 21.75 -7.74 -7.42
CA THR A 246 21.61 -9.12 -6.99
C THR A 246 20.35 -9.77 -7.58
N LEU A 247 19.21 -9.09 -7.59
CA LEU A 247 17.98 -9.60 -8.21
C LEU A 247 18.17 -9.85 -9.71
N ASN A 248 18.79 -8.93 -10.43
CA ASN A 248 19.09 -9.10 -11.85
C ASN A 248 20.03 -10.28 -12.11
N HIS A 249 21.02 -10.47 -11.24
CA HIS A 249 21.91 -11.65 -11.29
C HIS A 249 21.14 -12.94 -11.04
N LEU A 250 20.32 -13.01 -9.98
CA LEU A 250 19.51 -14.19 -9.65
C LEU A 250 18.55 -14.56 -10.79
N LEU A 251 17.86 -13.58 -11.39
CA LEU A 251 17.00 -13.81 -12.56
C LEU A 251 17.76 -14.41 -13.75
N ASN A 252 19.04 -14.06 -13.91
CA ASN A 252 19.89 -14.64 -14.94
C ASN A 252 20.38 -16.05 -14.57
N THR A 253 20.79 -16.26 -13.31
CA THR A 253 21.26 -17.55 -12.80
C THR A 253 20.18 -18.62 -12.92
N PHE A 254 18.93 -18.30 -12.56
CA PHE A 254 17.80 -19.22 -12.59
C PHE A 254 16.97 -19.13 -13.88
N ARG A 255 17.51 -18.56 -14.96
CA ARG A 255 16.77 -18.33 -16.21
C ARG A 255 16.16 -19.61 -16.77
N GLN A 256 16.87 -20.74 -16.69
CA GLN A 256 16.36 -22.03 -17.19
C GLN A 256 15.28 -22.62 -16.29
N ASN A 257 15.44 -22.54 -14.97
CA ASN A 257 14.41 -22.94 -14.01
C ASN A 257 13.14 -22.11 -14.21
N ILE A 258 13.27 -20.78 -14.38
CA ILE A 258 12.14 -19.88 -14.67
C ILE A 258 11.46 -20.27 -15.99
N TYR A 259 12.22 -20.62 -17.04
CA TYR A 259 11.65 -21.08 -18.30
C TYR A 259 10.85 -22.38 -18.13
N ASN A 260 11.39 -23.36 -17.41
CA ASN A 260 10.71 -24.62 -17.13
C ASN A 260 9.44 -24.39 -16.30
N PHE A 261 9.53 -23.56 -15.27
CA PHE A 261 8.39 -23.16 -14.46
C PHE A 261 7.31 -22.44 -15.28
N ALA A 262 7.68 -21.51 -16.16
CA ALA A 262 6.74 -20.82 -17.04
C ALA A 262 6.00 -21.79 -17.98
N LYS A 263 6.69 -22.83 -18.46
CA LYS A 263 6.15 -23.81 -19.42
C LYS A 263 5.31 -24.91 -18.75
N HIS A 264 5.67 -25.32 -17.55
CA HIS A 264 5.13 -26.54 -16.92
C HIS A 264 4.52 -26.31 -15.53
N GLY A 265 4.93 -25.25 -14.82
CA GLY A 265 4.45 -24.93 -13.48
C GLY A 265 3.21 -24.03 -13.46
N ILE A 266 2.99 -23.23 -14.51
CA ILE A 266 1.81 -22.36 -14.65
C ILE A 266 0.72 -23.15 -15.37
N LYS A 267 -0.26 -23.65 -14.62
CA LYS A 267 -1.35 -24.51 -15.12
C LYS A 267 -2.42 -23.75 -15.93
N ASP A 268 -2.42 -22.42 -15.88
CA ASP A 268 -3.40 -21.60 -16.59
C ASP A 268 -2.97 -21.40 -18.06
N SER A 269 -3.94 -21.43 -18.97
CA SER A 269 -3.80 -21.28 -20.43
C SER A 269 -3.11 -19.97 -20.87
N LYS A 270 -2.89 -19.05 -19.92
CA LYS A 270 -2.12 -17.84 -20.10
C LYS A 270 -0.66 -18.17 -19.80
N ASN A 271 0.10 -18.59 -20.83
CA ASN A 271 1.53 -18.33 -20.81
C ASN A 271 1.67 -16.79 -20.86
N ILE A 272 1.68 -16.11 -19.69
CA ILE A 272 1.54 -14.64 -19.54
C ILE A 272 2.75 -13.86 -20.12
N GLY A 273 3.55 -14.48 -20.99
CA GLY A 273 4.78 -13.89 -21.47
C GLY A 273 5.78 -13.67 -20.34
N LEU A 274 5.77 -14.49 -19.28
CA LEU A 274 6.68 -14.35 -18.14
C LEU A 274 8.13 -14.22 -18.60
N MET A 275 8.59 -15.09 -19.51
CA MET A 275 9.95 -15.02 -20.04
C MET A 275 10.24 -13.73 -20.83
N TYR A 276 9.26 -13.24 -21.57
CA TYR A 276 9.36 -11.97 -22.29
C TYR A 276 9.48 -10.81 -21.30
N PHE A 277 8.61 -10.80 -20.28
CA PHE A 277 8.63 -9.80 -19.23
C PHE A 277 9.92 -9.85 -18.39
N ILE A 278 10.47 -11.02 -18.07
CA ILE A 278 11.76 -11.11 -17.38
C ILE A 278 12.85 -10.43 -18.22
N ALA A 279 12.86 -10.60 -19.54
CA ALA A 279 13.81 -9.90 -20.39
C ALA A 279 13.60 -8.37 -20.38
N GLU A 280 12.34 -7.90 -20.48
CA GLU A 280 12.00 -6.46 -20.35
C GLU A 280 12.44 -5.90 -18.98
N LEU A 281 12.19 -6.65 -17.90
CA LEU A 281 12.53 -6.28 -16.53
C LEU A 281 14.04 -6.14 -16.35
N GLN A 282 14.82 -7.10 -16.84
CA GLN A 282 16.28 -7.03 -16.80
C GLN A 282 16.80 -5.82 -17.60
N GLN A 283 16.20 -5.50 -18.74
CA GLN A 283 16.54 -4.30 -19.50
C GLN A 283 16.22 -3.03 -18.72
N PHE A 284 15.05 -2.96 -18.10
CA PHE A 284 14.67 -1.81 -17.27
C PHE A 284 15.57 -1.64 -16.05
N ILE A 285 15.96 -2.72 -15.36
CA ILE A 285 16.89 -2.65 -14.23
C ILE A 285 18.22 -2.02 -14.67
N ARG A 286 18.73 -2.35 -15.87
CA ARG A 286 19.94 -1.75 -16.44
C ARG A 286 19.80 -0.25 -16.75
N ILE A 287 18.58 0.25 -16.94
CA ILE A 287 18.29 1.69 -17.12
C ILE A 287 18.16 2.38 -15.76
N LEU A 288 17.42 1.75 -14.83
CA LEU A 288 17.14 2.29 -13.51
C LEU A 288 18.41 2.43 -12.66
N GLN A 289 19.27 1.41 -12.65
CA GLN A 289 20.46 1.36 -11.78
C GLN A 289 21.43 2.53 -11.99
N PRO A 290 21.88 2.87 -13.22
CA PRO A 290 22.73 4.03 -13.43
C PRO A 290 22.06 5.31 -12.96
N ILE A 291 20.79 5.55 -13.32
CA ILE A 291 20.06 6.76 -12.95
C ILE A 291 19.98 6.89 -11.42
N ARG A 292 19.57 5.82 -10.73
CA ARG A 292 19.43 5.77 -9.28
C ARG A 292 20.77 5.93 -8.56
N ASN A 293 21.81 5.19 -8.95
CA ASN A 293 23.10 5.21 -8.27
C ASN A 293 23.80 6.56 -8.44
N THR A 294 23.79 7.12 -9.65
CA THR A 294 24.33 8.45 -9.92
C THR A 294 23.61 9.52 -9.09
N THR A 295 22.30 9.41 -8.94
CA THR A 295 21.50 10.34 -8.12
C THR A 295 21.77 10.18 -6.62
N ALA A 296 21.90 8.95 -6.13
CA ALA A 296 22.16 8.67 -4.72
C ALA A 296 23.57 9.08 -4.24
N HIS A 297 24.56 9.12 -5.14
CA HIS A 297 25.97 9.39 -4.82
C HIS A 297 26.45 10.80 -5.21
N ALA A 298 25.55 11.79 -5.26
CA ALA A 298 25.80 13.24 -5.29
C ALA A 298 25.72 13.99 -6.64
N THR A 299 25.19 13.37 -7.70
CA THR A 299 24.90 14.10 -8.95
C THR A 299 23.45 14.50 -9.02
N LYS A 300 23.17 15.80 -9.25
CA LYS A 300 21.81 16.30 -9.45
C LYS A 300 21.13 15.55 -10.61
N ALA A 301 19.97 14.97 -10.35
CA ALA A 301 19.17 14.41 -11.42
C ALA A 301 18.54 15.53 -12.26
N ASN A 302 18.42 15.30 -13.56
CA ASN A 302 17.80 16.24 -14.48
C ASN A 302 16.44 15.72 -14.97
N LEU A 303 15.69 16.59 -15.65
CA LEU A 303 14.38 16.27 -16.20
C LEU A 303 14.42 15.08 -17.19
N LYS A 304 15.53 14.89 -17.92
CA LYS A 304 15.67 13.76 -18.86
C LYS A 304 15.65 12.41 -18.12
N ASN A 305 16.31 12.32 -16.96
CA ASN A 305 16.27 11.12 -16.12
C ASN A 305 14.83 10.84 -15.65
N VAL A 306 14.12 11.87 -15.18
CA VAL A 306 12.71 11.74 -14.77
C VAL A 306 11.83 11.28 -15.92
N LEU A 307 11.91 11.92 -17.08
CA LEU A 307 11.08 11.55 -18.25
C LEU A 307 11.36 10.12 -18.72
N THR A 308 12.62 9.67 -18.64
CA THR A 308 13.01 8.29 -18.96
C THR A 308 12.33 7.29 -18.00
N LEU A 309 12.43 7.53 -16.69
CA LEU A 309 11.80 6.67 -15.69
C LEU A 309 10.28 6.73 -15.78
N ARG A 310 9.69 7.92 -15.82
CA ARG A 310 8.25 8.15 -15.93
C ARG A 310 7.64 7.46 -17.14
N LYS A 311 8.30 7.52 -18.30
CA LYS A 311 7.87 6.81 -19.51
C LYS A 311 7.76 5.30 -19.28
N GLN A 312 8.81 4.69 -18.71
CA GLN A 312 8.88 3.24 -18.52
C GLN A 312 7.99 2.75 -17.38
N ILE A 313 7.95 3.48 -16.26
CA ILE A 313 7.21 3.10 -15.05
C ILE A 313 5.71 3.33 -15.25
N LEU A 314 5.31 4.49 -15.76
CA LEU A 314 3.89 4.85 -15.92
C LEU A 314 3.32 4.55 -17.31
N GLY A 315 4.15 4.16 -18.28
CA GLY A 315 3.68 3.84 -19.64
C GLY A 315 3.29 5.07 -20.47
N ILE A 316 4.02 6.18 -20.31
CA ILE A 316 3.70 7.42 -21.04
C ILE A 316 4.22 7.31 -22.48
N GLY A 317 3.31 6.97 -23.41
CA GLY A 317 3.65 6.74 -24.82
C GLY A 317 4.41 5.44 -25.07
N SER A 318 4.29 4.46 -24.16
CA SER A 318 4.79 3.09 -24.27
C SER A 318 4.07 2.21 -23.24
N ASP A 319 4.33 0.91 -23.22
CA ASP A 319 3.80 0.06 -22.15
C ASP A 319 4.44 0.41 -20.79
N SER A 320 3.64 0.30 -19.72
CA SER A 320 4.13 0.43 -18.34
C SER A 320 4.73 -0.89 -17.86
N ILE A 321 6.00 -0.84 -17.43
CA ILE A 321 6.63 -2.01 -16.83
C ILE A 321 6.04 -2.38 -15.48
N LEU A 322 5.59 -1.38 -14.71
CA LEU A 322 4.98 -1.60 -13.41
C LEU A 322 3.63 -2.31 -13.56
N VAL A 323 2.78 -1.84 -14.48
CA VAL A 323 1.48 -2.49 -14.77
C VAL A 323 1.68 -3.93 -15.26
N LYS A 324 2.60 -4.16 -16.21
CA LYS A 324 2.94 -5.52 -16.67
C LYS A 324 3.39 -6.42 -15.52
N MET A 325 4.27 -5.91 -14.65
CA MET A 325 4.77 -6.64 -13.48
C MET A 325 3.63 -7.05 -12.54
N MET A 326 2.68 -6.15 -12.29
CA MET A 326 1.55 -6.41 -11.41
C MET A 326 0.59 -7.44 -12.00
N VAL A 327 0.27 -7.35 -13.29
CA VAL A 327 -0.58 -8.33 -13.96
C VAL A 327 0.04 -9.73 -13.87
N ILE A 328 1.35 -9.84 -14.09
CA ILE A 328 2.06 -11.13 -13.97
C ILE A 328 2.13 -11.56 -12.50
N TYR A 329 2.39 -10.64 -11.57
CA TYR A 329 2.41 -10.93 -10.13
C TYR A 329 1.09 -11.55 -9.66
N LEU A 330 -0.05 -10.98 -10.09
CA LEU A 330 -1.37 -11.51 -9.78
C LEU A 330 -1.61 -12.90 -10.36
N ALA A 331 -1.06 -13.20 -11.54
CA ALA A 331 -1.14 -14.54 -12.12
C ALA A 331 -0.18 -15.55 -11.45
N LEU A 332 0.73 -15.08 -10.58
CA LEU A 332 1.55 -15.90 -9.70
C LEU A 332 0.94 -16.06 -8.30
N LEU A 333 -0.18 -15.38 -7.98
CA LEU A 333 -0.93 -15.60 -6.74
C LEU A 333 -1.66 -16.95 -6.80
#